data_AF-A0A928S5I3-F1
#
_entry.id   AF-A0A928S5I3-F1
#
_cell.length_a   1.000
_cell.length_b   1.000
_cell.length_c   1.000
_cell.angle_alpha   90.00
_cell.angle_beta   90.00
_cell.angle_gamma   90.00
#
_symmetry.space_group_name_H-M   'P 1'
#
loop_
_entity.id
_entity.type
_entity.pdbx_description
1 polymer ?
#
loop_
_entity_poly.entity_id
_entity_poly.type
_entity_poly.pdbx_seq_one_letter_code
_entity_poly.pdbx_strand_id
1 'polypeptide(L)'
;MCVRVPVPRAHAESINLTFERPVTVAQAREALSRAPGVRLVDDRERNTFPMPVDATGGDHVLVGRLREDPSQPDGRGMNLFACGDQLRKGAALDAVQILELLTRVGSRSQNP
;
A
#
# COMPACT_ATOMS: atom_id res chain seq x y z
N MET A 1 2.53 -16.23 -1.72
CA MET A 1 1.49 -17.23 -2.08
C MET A 1 0.29 -16.47 -2.62
N CYS A 2 -0.36 -16.95 -3.68
CA CYS A 2 -1.54 -16.30 -4.26
C CYS A 2 -2.75 -17.22 -4.12
N VAL A 3 -3.85 -16.70 -3.55
CA VAL A 3 -5.08 -17.46 -3.32
C VAL A 3 -6.25 -16.65 -3.85
N ARG A 4 -7.17 -17.33 -4.55
CA ARG A 4 -8.44 -16.73 -4.97
C ARG A 4 -9.50 -17.02 -3.92
N VAL A 5 -10.21 -15.98 -3.49
CA VAL A 5 -11.34 -16.03 -2.56
C VAL A 5 -12.57 -15.41 -3.22
N PRO A 6 -13.80 -15.68 -2.74
CA PRO A 6 -15.03 -15.16 -3.33
C PRO A 6 -15.27 -13.67 -3.02
N VAL A 7 -14.30 -12.83 -3.39
CA VAL A 7 -14.35 -11.37 -3.30
C VAL A 7 -14.37 -10.82 -4.73
N PRO A 8 -15.42 -10.11 -5.17
CA PRO A 8 -15.62 -9.75 -6.57
C PRO A 8 -14.64 -8.69 -7.08
N ARG A 9 -14.12 -7.84 -6.18
CA ARG A 9 -13.24 -6.72 -6.51
C ARG A 9 -12.33 -6.36 -5.34
N ALA A 10 -11.23 -5.73 -5.67
CA ALA A 10 -10.05 -5.50 -4.86
C ALA A 10 -9.27 -6.78 -4.51
N HIS A 11 -7.95 -6.64 -4.45
CA HIS A 11 -7.08 -7.65 -3.84
C HIS A 11 -6.76 -7.23 -2.40
N ALA A 12 -6.44 -8.23 -1.58
CA ALA A 12 -5.98 -8.03 -0.22
C ALA A 12 -4.74 -8.89 0.05
N GLU A 13 -3.78 -8.30 0.75
CA GLU A 13 -2.47 -8.91 0.95
C GLU A 13 -2.07 -8.80 2.42
N SER A 14 -1.77 -9.96 3.02
CA SER A 14 -1.02 -10.02 4.29
C SER A 14 0.46 -10.03 3.95
N ILE A 15 1.18 -9.00 4.40
CA ILE A 15 2.57 -8.77 4.03
C ILE A 15 3.44 -8.85 5.28
N ASN A 16 4.44 -9.73 5.23
CA ASN A 16 5.51 -9.85 6.23
C ASN A 16 6.77 -9.20 5.64
N LEU A 17 7.39 -8.30 6.38
CA LEU A 17 8.56 -7.52 5.98
C LEU A 17 9.71 -7.77 6.95
N THR A 18 10.91 -7.93 6.41
CA THR A 18 12.17 -7.93 7.18
C THR A 18 13.03 -6.78 6.66
N PHE A 19 13.46 -5.91 7.56
CA PHE A 19 14.27 -4.74 7.23
C PHE A 19 15.76 -4.96 7.54
N GLU A 20 16.63 -4.22 6.85
CA GLU A 20 18.08 -4.22 7.11
C GLU A 20 18.44 -3.67 8.50
N ARG A 21 17.62 -2.73 9.01
CA ARG A 21 17.76 -2.09 10.32
C ARG A 21 16.41 -2.10 11.05
N PRO A 22 16.39 -1.97 12.39
CA PRO A 22 15.13 -1.94 13.14
C PRO A 22 14.23 -0.79 12.66
N VAL A 23 12.93 -1.06 12.53
CA VAL A 23 11.91 -0.08 12.13
C VAL A 23 10.73 -0.17 13.07
N THR A 24 10.43 0.93 13.76
CA THR A 24 9.28 1.01 14.66
C THR A 24 7.97 1.17 13.88
N VAL A 25 6.84 0.76 14.49
CA VAL A 25 5.51 0.99 13.92
C VAL A 25 5.24 2.49 13.67
N ALA A 26 5.73 3.37 14.55
CA ALA A 26 5.57 4.80 14.39
C ALA A 26 6.26 5.32 13.13
N GLN A 27 7.51 4.94 12.90
CA GLN A 27 8.27 5.29 11.70
C GLN A 27 7.60 4.76 10.42
N ALA A 28 7.12 3.51 10.45
CA ALA A 28 6.41 2.92 9.33
C ALA A 28 5.09 3.67 9.03
N ARG A 29 4.30 4.03 10.05
CA ARG A 29 3.08 4.84 9.88
C ARG A 29 3.40 6.22 9.28
N GLU A 30 4.44 6.88 9.76
CA GLU A 30 4.86 8.19 9.27
C GLU A 30 5.29 8.11 7.80
N ALA A 31 6.09 7.11 7.43
CA ALA A 31 6.51 6.87 6.05
C ALA A 31 5.30 6.61 5.12
N LEU A 32 4.40 5.70 5.52
CA LEU A 32 3.21 5.35 4.73
C LEU A 32 2.23 6.52 4.61
N SER A 33 2.08 7.35 5.65
CA SER A 33 1.22 8.55 5.58
C SER A 33 1.68 9.59 4.57
N ARG A 34 2.97 9.57 4.21
CA ARG A 34 3.57 10.47 3.22
C ARG A 34 3.73 9.83 1.84
N ALA A 35 3.50 8.53 1.73
CA ALA A 35 3.66 7.79 0.49
C ALA A 35 2.52 8.13 -0.50
N PRO A 36 2.82 8.68 -1.69
CA PRO A 36 1.79 8.98 -2.68
C PRO A 36 1.01 7.73 -3.09
N GLY A 37 -0.32 7.86 -3.18
CA GLY A 37 -1.18 6.74 -3.54
C GLY A 37 -1.49 5.75 -2.41
N VAL A 38 -0.89 5.91 -1.23
CA VAL A 38 -1.21 5.12 -0.03
C VAL A 38 -2.18 5.90 0.86
N ARG A 39 -3.16 5.20 1.43
CA ARG A 39 -4.01 5.73 2.50
C ARG A 39 -3.90 4.82 3.71
N LEU A 40 -3.43 5.39 4.83
CA LEU A 40 -3.35 4.66 6.10
C LEU A 40 -4.75 4.53 6.71
N VAL A 41 -5.19 3.30 6.93
CA VAL A 41 -6.46 2.92 7.58
C VAL A 41 -6.10 1.97 8.73
N ASP A 42 -5.76 2.53 9.90
CA ASP A 42 -5.23 1.75 11.02
C ASP A 42 -5.65 2.38 12.36
N ASP A 43 -6.89 2.10 12.76
CA ASP A 43 -7.51 2.52 14.02
C ASP A 43 -8.04 1.30 14.76
N ARG A 44 -7.34 0.92 15.84
CA ARG A 44 -7.70 -0.26 16.66
C ARG A 44 -8.90 -0.02 17.56
N GLU A 45 -9.07 1.19 18.06
CA GLU A 45 -10.15 1.53 19.00
C GLU A 45 -11.50 1.50 18.28
N ARG A 46 -11.52 1.99 17.03
CA ARG A 46 -12.72 1.98 16.18
C ARG A 46 -12.85 0.74 15.32
N ASN A 47 -11.89 -0.19 15.39
CA ASN A 47 -11.83 -1.40 14.58
C ASN A 47 -11.89 -1.11 13.06
N THR A 48 -11.16 -0.08 12.63
CA THR A 48 -11.13 0.38 11.23
C THR A 48 -9.80 0.00 10.59
N PHE A 49 -9.86 -0.89 9.60
CA PHE A 49 -8.72 -1.45 8.89
C PHE A 49 -8.99 -1.56 7.39
N PRO A 50 -7.99 -1.84 6.54
CA PRO A 50 -8.22 -1.99 5.11
C PRO A 50 -9.18 -3.15 4.83
N MET A 51 -10.24 -2.87 4.07
CA MET A 51 -11.18 -3.87 3.60
C MET A 51 -11.30 -3.82 2.07
N PRO A 52 -11.47 -4.97 1.39
CA PRO A 52 -11.65 -5.01 -0.06
C PRO A 52 -12.84 -4.17 -0.56
N VAL A 53 -13.93 -4.14 0.23
CA VAL A 53 -15.13 -3.35 -0.08
C VAL A 53 -14.84 -1.84 -0.07
N ASP A 54 -13.98 -1.38 0.84
CA ASP A 54 -13.61 0.04 0.95
C ASP A 54 -12.57 0.46 -0.11
N ALA A 55 -11.74 -0.48 -0.56
CA ALA A 55 -10.76 -0.26 -1.61
C ALA A 55 -11.37 -0.28 -3.02
N THR A 56 -12.54 -0.90 -3.17
CA THR A 56 -13.23 -1.06 -4.45
C THR A 56 -13.54 0.28 -5.12
N GLY A 57 -13.13 0.43 -6.37
CA GLY A 57 -13.29 1.66 -7.14
C GLY A 57 -12.38 2.81 -6.69
N GLY A 58 -11.55 2.63 -5.66
CA GLY A 58 -10.62 3.63 -5.16
C GLY A 58 -9.34 3.74 -5.99
N ASP A 59 -8.72 4.92 -5.94
CA ASP A 59 -7.39 5.19 -6.54
C ASP A 59 -6.22 4.87 -5.59
N HIS A 60 -6.50 4.68 -4.31
CA HIS A 60 -5.49 4.46 -3.28
C HIS A 60 -5.36 2.99 -2.90
N VAL A 61 -4.16 2.61 -2.49
CA VAL A 61 -3.94 1.38 -1.72
C VAL A 61 -4.18 1.70 -0.24
N LEU A 62 -5.13 1.01 0.36
CA LEU A 62 -5.43 1.11 1.78
C LEU A 62 -4.44 0.23 2.55
N VAL A 63 -3.76 0.77 3.56
CA VAL A 63 -2.75 0.03 4.35
C VAL A 63 -3.05 0.17 5.83
N GLY A 64 -2.89 -0.89 6.60
CA GLY A 64 -3.13 -0.89 8.04
C GLY A 64 -2.70 -2.18 8.71
N ARG A 65 -3.17 -2.42 9.93
CA ARG A 65 -2.78 -3.57 10.75
C ARG A 65 -1.27 -3.64 11.00
N LEU A 66 -0.59 -2.49 11.05
CA LEU A 66 0.85 -2.43 11.28
C LEU A 66 1.16 -2.96 12.67
N ARG A 67 2.08 -3.92 12.74
CA ARG A 67 2.58 -4.48 14.00
C ARG A 67 3.96 -5.06 13.79
N GLU A 68 4.78 -5.01 14.83
CA GLU A 68 6.07 -5.69 14.83
C GLU A 68 5.86 -7.19 14.65
N ASP A 69 6.79 -7.83 13.94
CA ASP A 69 6.86 -9.27 13.83
C ASP A 69 7.90 -9.82 14.81
N PRO A 70 7.48 -10.47 15.91
CA PRO A 70 8.41 -10.99 16.91
C PRO A 70 9.21 -12.20 16.41
N SER A 71 8.88 -12.76 15.23
CA SER A 71 9.65 -13.86 14.64
C SER A 71 11.01 -13.42 14.12
N GLN A 72 11.20 -12.12 13.86
CA GLN A 72 12.47 -11.56 13.40
C GLN A 72 13.25 -10.95 14.57
N PRO A 73 14.56 -11.21 14.68
CA PRO A 73 15.37 -10.64 15.75
C PRO A 73 15.56 -9.13 15.60
N ASP A 74 15.90 -8.49 16.71
CA ASP A 74 16.33 -7.08 16.78
C ASP A 74 15.29 -6.05 16.32
N GLY A 75 13.99 -6.37 16.36
CA GLY A 75 12.94 -5.43 15.94
C GLY A 75 12.97 -5.10 14.44
N ARG A 76 13.48 -6.01 13.61
CA ARG A 76 13.58 -5.88 12.15
C ARG A 76 12.37 -6.42 11.39
N GLY A 77 11.42 -7.04 12.10
CA GLY A 77 10.24 -7.62 11.52
C GLY A 77 9.02 -6.72 11.62
N MET A 78 8.20 -6.67 10.57
CA MET A 78 6.93 -5.94 10.54
C MET A 78 5.90 -6.70 9.72
N ASN A 79 4.66 -6.65 10.17
CA ASN A 79 3.51 -7.18 9.46
C ASN A 79 2.55 -6.05 9.14
N LEU A 80 1.97 -6.07 7.94
CA LEU A 80 0.90 -5.15 7.54
C LEU A 80 -0.13 -5.86 6.67
N PHE A 81 -1.28 -5.20 6.48
CA PHE A 81 -2.33 -5.63 5.58
C PHE A 81 -2.63 -4.52 4.58
N ALA A 82 -2.78 -4.88 3.31
CA ALA A 82 -3.05 -3.94 2.24
C ALA A 82 -4.28 -4.36 1.43
N CYS A 83 -5.08 -3.40 0.97
CA CYS A 83 -6.18 -3.61 0.03
C CYS A 83 -6.14 -2.57 -1.09
N GLY A 84 -6.39 -2.98 -2.34
CA GLY A 84 -6.42 -2.08 -3.49
C GLY A 84 -7.28 -2.62 -4.64
N ASP A 85 -7.95 -1.74 -5.38
CA ASP A 85 -8.68 -2.14 -6.60
C ASP A 85 -7.69 -2.58 -7.68
N GLN A 86 -7.73 -3.88 -8.00
CA GLN A 86 -6.82 -4.54 -8.94
C GLN A 86 -7.03 -4.13 -10.40
N LEU A 87 -8.23 -3.65 -10.76
CA LEU A 87 -8.53 -3.18 -12.11
C LEU A 87 -8.17 -1.69 -12.27
N ARG A 88 -8.22 -0.93 -11.17
CA ARG A 88 -7.92 0.51 -11.15
C ARG A 88 -6.46 0.76 -10.78
N LYS A 89 -6.13 0.92 -9.49
CA LYS A 89 -4.75 1.18 -9.07
C LYS A 89 -3.80 0.03 -9.43
N GLY A 90 -4.29 -1.21 -9.50
CA GLY A 90 -3.49 -2.35 -9.94
C GLY A 90 -3.31 -2.51 -11.45
N ALA A 91 -3.99 -1.71 -12.28
CA ALA A 91 -3.89 -1.81 -13.74
C ALA A 91 -4.14 -0.48 -14.46
N ALA A 92 -5.40 -0.07 -14.63
CA ALA A 92 -5.75 1.04 -15.52
C ALA A 92 -5.19 2.40 -15.07
N LEU A 93 -5.33 2.73 -13.77
CA LEU A 93 -4.84 4.00 -13.24
C LEU A 93 -3.31 4.04 -13.25
N ASP A 94 -2.65 2.91 -12.97
CA ASP A 94 -1.20 2.84 -12.97
C ASP A 94 -0.63 3.12 -14.37
N ALA A 95 -1.25 2.54 -15.41
CA ALA A 95 -0.89 2.82 -16.80
C ALA A 95 -1.04 4.31 -17.17
N VAL A 96 -2.14 4.95 -16.74
CA VAL A 96 -2.34 6.40 -16.96
C VAL A 96 -1.29 7.22 -16.21
N GLN A 97 -0.99 6.88 -14.95
CA GLN A 97 0.02 7.58 -14.15
C GLN A 97 1.43 7.46 -14.75
N ILE A 98 1.78 6.28 -15.29
CA ILE A 98 3.03 6.08 -16.03
C ILE A 98 3.07 6.99 -17.27
N LEU A 99 1.98 7.04 -18.04
CA LEU A 99 1.90 7.92 -19.22
C LEU A 99 2.05 9.40 -18.84
N GLU A 100 1.35 9.87 -17.80
CA GLU A 100 1.46 11.24 -17.30
C GLU A 100 2.90 11.60 -16.91
N LEU A 101 3.60 10.68 -16.26
CA LEU A 101 5.01 10.88 -15.89
C LEU A 101 5.89 10.99 -17.15
N LEU A 102 5.71 10.11 -18.14
CA LEU A 102 6.46 10.16 -19.39
C LEU A 102 6.24 11.49 -20.14
N THR A 103 5.00 11.98 -20.21
CA THR A 103 4.70 13.26 -20.85
C THR A 103 5.34 14.44 -20.10
N ARG A 104 5.35 14.41 -18.76
CA ARG A 104 6.03 15.43 -17.94
C ARG A 104 7.55 15.43 -18.11
N VAL A 105 8.16 14.26 -18.27
CA VAL A 105 9.62 14.15 -18.52
C VAL A 105 9.95 14.57 -19.96
N GLY A 106 9.18 14.12 -20.95
CA GLY A 106 9.39 14.45 -22.36
C GLY A 106 9.22 15.95 -22.65
N SER A 107 8.27 16.62 -21.99
CA SER A 107 8.08 18.07 -22.11
C SER A 107 9.20 18.89 -21.46
N ARG A 108 9.87 18.38 -20.42
CA ARG A 108 11.06 19.03 -19.83
C ARG A 108 12.31 18.89 -20.69
N SER A 109 12.40 17.86 -21.52
CA SER A 109 13.53 17.65 -22.43
C SER A 109 13.46 18.51 -23.70
N GLN A 110 12.32 19.16 -23.98
CA GLN A 110 12.11 19.97 -25.18
C GLN A 110 12.12 21.49 -24.91
N ASN A 111 12.38 21.91 -23.68
CA ASN A 111 12.51 23.32 -23.33
C ASN A 111 13.98 23.59 -22.93
N PRO A 112 14.76 24.36 -23.72
CA PRO A 112 16.14 24.70 -23.39
C PRO A 112 16.27 25.58 -22.13
#